data_AF-A0A4R6Z6Z9-F1
#
_entry.id   AF-A0A4R6Z6Z9-F1
#
_cell.length_a   1.000
_cell.length_b   1.000
_cell.length_c   1.000
_cell.angle_alpha   90.00
_cell.angle_beta   90.00
_cell.angle_gamma   90.00
#
_symmetry.space_group_name_H-M   'P 1'
#
loop_
_entity.id
_entity.type
_entity.pdbx_description
1 polymer ?
#
loop_
_entity_poly.entity_id
_entity_poly.type
_entity_poly.pdbx_seq_one_letter_code
_entity_poly.pdbx_strand_id
1 'polypeptide(L)'
;MIDPSGKGLIFVTGAPGSKWSAISHAVMYAQGINTSDLSMQRAQSNTPLHFGNYFGPGMEYGDRFADLPSMSREDLLQEFARPYEHVEGTLLLKSHLFSRHLPALQNFFPAARFLLVHRSDQQCLSWWQQSGGFRISFPDYTWYEDSANMALQIALDNAGIAAFAQANGKPLKRHRSLAPVLAQLGLSYATARTNELGATPFEVKYGFGGRPAAEIEADCHATARLASLCVV
;
A
#
# COMPACT_ATOMS: atom_id res chain seq x y z
N MET A 1 -15.06 -14.34 -7.14
CA MET A 1 -15.12 -12.93 -7.61
C MET A 1 -14.99 -12.02 -6.41
N ILE A 2 -14.44 -10.83 -6.59
CA ILE A 2 -14.37 -9.83 -5.50
C ILE A 2 -15.80 -9.41 -5.12
N ASP A 3 -16.06 -9.25 -3.82
CA ASP A 3 -17.34 -8.78 -3.31
C ASP A 3 -17.63 -7.35 -3.84
N PRO A 4 -18.80 -7.09 -4.47
CA PRO A 4 -19.10 -5.78 -5.05
C PRO A 4 -19.15 -4.62 -4.05
N SER A 5 -19.36 -4.90 -2.75
CA SER A 5 -19.28 -3.89 -1.69
C SER A 5 -17.85 -3.51 -1.31
N GLY A 6 -16.85 -4.24 -1.81
CA GLY A 6 -15.46 -4.13 -1.43
C GLY A 6 -15.09 -4.87 -0.15
N LYS A 7 -15.98 -5.72 0.38
CA LYS A 7 -15.63 -6.60 1.49
C LYS A 7 -14.42 -7.46 1.12
N GLY A 8 -13.39 -7.44 1.96
CA GLY A 8 -12.12 -8.12 1.67
C GLY A 8 -11.10 -7.25 0.91
N LEU A 9 -11.43 -6.01 0.54
CA LEU A 9 -10.46 -5.06 0.01
C LEU A 9 -9.85 -4.21 1.14
N ILE A 10 -8.56 -3.91 0.99
CA ILE A 10 -7.89 -2.84 1.72
C ILE A 10 -7.22 -1.93 0.70
N PHE A 11 -7.70 -0.69 0.61
CA PHE A 11 -7.04 0.35 -0.18
C PHE A 11 -5.89 0.95 0.64
N VAL A 12 -4.68 0.79 0.15
CA VAL A 12 -3.46 1.30 0.79
C VAL A 12 -2.94 2.45 -0.04
N THR A 13 -2.79 3.63 0.59
CA THR A 13 -2.33 4.83 -0.10
C THR A 13 -1.44 5.68 0.78
N GLY A 14 -0.52 6.39 0.15
CA GLY A 14 0.41 7.34 0.75
C GLY A 14 1.12 8.08 -0.37
N ALA A 15 1.57 9.32 -0.14
CA ALA A 15 2.34 10.05 -1.17
C ALA A 15 3.67 9.31 -1.51
N PRO A 16 4.26 9.52 -2.70
CA PRO A 16 5.62 9.08 -3.00
C PRO A 16 6.60 9.46 -1.88
N GLY A 17 7.39 8.51 -1.41
CA GLY A 17 8.34 8.73 -0.30
C GLY A 17 7.74 8.70 1.13
N SER A 18 6.44 8.44 1.29
CA SER A 18 5.75 8.37 2.59
C SER A 18 6.08 7.13 3.45
N LYS A 19 6.92 6.22 2.95
CA LYS A 19 7.21 4.89 3.55
C LYS A 19 6.04 3.89 3.50
N TRP A 20 4.97 4.21 2.78
CA TRP A 20 3.79 3.35 2.65
C TRP A 20 4.09 1.95 2.11
N SER A 21 5.05 1.79 1.18
CA SER A 21 5.48 0.47 0.68
C SER A 21 5.99 -0.44 1.81
N ALA A 22 6.81 0.08 2.73
CA ALA A 22 7.32 -0.69 3.86
C ALA A 22 6.22 -1.07 4.85
N ILE A 23 5.26 -0.18 5.08
CA ILE A 23 4.10 -0.46 5.94
C ILE A 23 3.19 -1.49 5.28
N SER A 24 2.91 -1.36 3.97
CA SER A 24 2.11 -2.33 3.22
C SER A 24 2.75 -3.71 3.23
N HIS A 25 4.08 -3.79 3.08
CA HIS A 25 4.83 -5.05 3.20
C HIS A 25 4.66 -5.69 4.58
N ALA A 26 4.80 -4.91 5.65
CA ALA A 26 4.55 -5.41 7.01
C ALA A 26 3.10 -5.88 7.23
N VAL A 27 2.12 -5.30 6.55
CA VAL A 27 0.71 -5.76 6.60
C VAL A 27 0.54 -7.11 5.89
N MET A 28 1.30 -7.40 4.83
CA MET A 28 1.18 -8.68 4.08
C MET A 28 1.46 -9.93 4.91
N TYR A 29 2.23 -9.79 6.00
CA TYR A 29 2.47 -10.87 6.97
C TYR A 29 1.25 -11.24 7.81
N ALA A 30 0.19 -10.42 7.81
CA ALA A 30 -1.02 -10.72 8.56
C ALA A 30 -1.76 -11.94 7.97
N GLN A 31 -2.43 -12.68 8.85
CA GLN A 31 -3.24 -13.83 8.45
C GLN A 31 -4.38 -13.40 7.53
N GLY A 32 -4.59 -14.17 6.47
CA GLY A 32 -5.68 -13.95 5.52
C GLY A 32 -5.41 -12.90 4.45
N ILE A 33 -4.23 -12.28 4.43
CA ILE A 33 -3.80 -11.47 3.27
C ILE A 33 -3.44 -12.39 2.11
N ASN A 34 -4.02 -12.10 0.94
CA ASN A 34 -3.63 -12.71 -0.32
C ASN A 34 -2.33 -12.06 -0.82
N THR A 35 -1.33 -12.89 -1.09
CA THR A 35 -0.01 -12.47 -1.58
C THR A 35 0.33 -13.08 -2.94
N SER A 36 -0.67 -13.54 -3.69
CA SER A 36 -0.47 -14.11 -5.04
C SER A 36 -0.10 -13.04 -6.08
N ASP A 37 -0.19 -11.75 -5.74
CA ASP A 37 0.33 -10.67 -6.58
C ASP A 37 1.86 -10.55 -6.53
N LEU A 38 2.54 -11.27 -5.63
CA LEU A 38 3.99 -11.25 -5.50
C LEU A 38 4.67 -12.01 -6.64
N SER A 39 5.64 -11.36 -7.27
CA SER A 39 6.52 -12.00 -8.23
C SER A 39 7.89 -11.34 -8.20
N MET A 40 8.92 -12.04 -8.71
CA MET A 40 10.26 -11.48 -8.87
C MET A 40 10.29 -10.27 -9.84
N GLN A 41 9.31 -10.15 -10.73
CA GLN A 41 9.18 -9.02 -11.66
C GLN A 41 8.57 -7.80 -10.97
N ARG A 42 7.73 -8.01 -9.94
CA ARG A 42 7.11 -6.97 -9.11
C ARG A 42 7.91 -6.75 -7.83
N ALA A 43 9.23 -6.71 -7.98
CA ALA A 43 10.16 -6.61 -6.87
C ALA A 43 11.30 -5.65 -7.20
N GLN A 44 11.55 -4.73 -6.28
CA GLN A 44 12.79 -3.96 -6.30
C GLN A 44 13.74 -4.44 -5.21
N SER A 45 14.89 -4.97 -5.64
CA SER A 45 15.91 -5.55 -4.77
C SER A 45 16.73 -4.54 -3.97
N ASN A 46 16.74 -3.26 -4.38
CA ASN A 46 17.46 -2.19 -3.70
C ASN A 46 16.51 -1.41 -2.80
N THR A 47 16.94 -1.12 -1.57
CA THR A 47 16.16 -0.32 -0.62
C THR A 47 15.80 1.05 -1.23
N PRO A 48 14.53 1.48 -1.13
CA PRO A 48 13.41 0.82 -0.46
C PRO A 48 12.83 -0.35 -1.24
N LEU A 49 12.45 -1.38 -0.48
CA LEU A 49 11.82 -2.58 -0.99
C LEU A 49 10.38 -2.27 -1.44
N HIS A 50 10.06 -2.66 -2.67
CA HIS A 50 8.74 -2.58 -3.27
C HIS A 50 8.32 -3.97 -3.70
N PHE A 51 7.13 -4.40 -3.27
CA PHE A 51 6.70 -5.79 -3.37
C PHE A 51 5.25 -5.90 -3.85
N GLY A 52 5.03 -6.78 -4.82
CA GLY A 52 3.73 -7.05 -5.40
C GLY A 52 3.25 -5.91 -6.29
N ASN A 53 1.97 -5.89 -6.61
CA ASN A 53 1.42 -4.95 -7.59
C ASN A 53 1.29 -3.51 -7.03
N TYR A 54 1.57 -2.52 -7.88
CA TYR A 54 1.27 -1.11 -7.64
C TYR A 54 0.43 -0.62 -8.82
N PHE A 55 -0.73 -0.01 -8.55
CA PHE A 55 -1.61 0.49 -9.59
C PHE A 55 -1.34 1.96 -9.91
N GLY A 56 -1.42 2.32 -11.19
CA GLY A 56 -1.39 3.70 -11.67
C GLY A 56 -0.93 3.81 -13.13
N PRO A 57 -0.97 5.02 -13.71
CA PRO A 57 -0.38 5.32 -15.00
C PRO A 57 1.09 4.89 -15.08
N GLY A 58 1.45 4.20 -16.17
CA GLY A 58 2.80 3.65 -16.37
C GLY A 58 3.08 2.35 -15.60
N MET A 59 2.19 1.90 -14.70
CA MET A 59 2.31 0.59 -14.06
C MET A 59 1.72 -0.52 -14.94
N GLU A 60 1.86 -1.78 -14.50
CA GLU A 60 1.26 -2.95 -15.17
C GLU A 60 -0.28 -2.86 -15.26
N TYR A 61 -0.92 -2.25 -14.25
CA TYR A 61 -2.37 -2.08 -14.16
C TYR A 61 -2.75 -0.72 -13.56
N GLY A 62 -3.98 -0.28 -13.82
CA GLY A 62 -4.53 0.96 -13.26
C GLY A 62 -4.15 2.22 -14.05
N ASP A 63 -3.86 2.09 -15.35
CA ASP A 63 -3.48 3.22 -16.21
C ASP A 63 -4.54 4.34 -16.22
N ARG A 64 -5.82 3.97 -16.09
CA ARG A 64 -6.95 4.90 -16.01
C ARG A 64 -7.19 5.50 -14.62
N PHE A 65 -6.40 5.17 -13.60
CA PHE A 65 -6.67 5.60 -12.21
C PHE A 65 -6.45 7.10 -11.98
N ALA A 66 -5.81 7.82 -12.91
CA ALA A 66 -5.80 9.28 -12.91
C ALA A 66 -7.23 9.85 -12.94
N ASP A 67 -8.14 9.18 -13.65
CA ASP A 67 -9.56 9.51 -13.75
C ASP A 67 -10.42 8.34 -13.23
N LEU A 68 -10.02 7.77 -12.08
CA LEU A 68 -10.68 6.63 -11.44
C LEU A 68 -12.23 6.78 -11.36
N PRO A 69 -12.79 7.96 -11.02
CA PRO A 69 -14.25 8.13 -10.93
C PRO A 69 -15.02 7.95 -12.26
N SER A 70 -14.36 7.98 -13.42
CA SER A 70 -15.03 7.71 -14.71
C SER A 70 -15.15 6.22 -15.04
N MET A 71 -14.50 5.35 -14.27
CA MET A 71 -14.62 3.90 -14.39
C MET A 71 -15.88 3.40 -13.69
N SER A 72 -16.52 2.38 -14.26
CA SER A 72 -17.60 1.69 -13.55
C SER A 72 -17.04 0.88 -12.38
N ARG A 73 -17.89 0.59 -11.40
CA ARG A 73 -17.50 -0.28 -10.27
C ARG A 73 -17.09 -1.67 -10.77
N GLU A 74 -17.77 -2.18 -11.78
CA GLU A 74 -17.49 -3.46 -12.40
C GLU A 74 -16.12 -3.45 -13.11
N ASP A 75 -15.76 -2.38 -13.82
CA ASP A 75 -14.42 -2.20 -14.41
C ASP A 75 -13.34 -2.17 -13.32
N LEU A 76 -13.60 -1.45 -12.21
CA LEU A 76 -12.65 -1.37 -11.09
C LEU A 76 -12.42 -2.74 -10.45
N LEU A 77 -13.49 -3.50 -10.19
CA LEU A 77 -13.38 -4.86 -9.63
C LEU A 77 -12.60 -5.80 -10.54
N GLN A 78 -12.80 -5.70 -11.87
CA GLN A 78 -12.01 -6.46 -12.83
C GLN A 78 -10.53 -6.04 -12.76
N GLU A 79 -10.24 -4.75 -12.81
CA GLU A 79 -8.87 -4.23 -12.76
C GLU A 79 -8.15 -4.62 -11.47
N PHE A 80 -8.84 -4.58 -10.32
CA PHE A 80 -8.28 -4.98 -9.02
C PHE A 80 -7.94 -6.47 -8.92
N ALA A 81 -8.66 -7.33 -9.64
CA ALA A 81 -8.42 -8.77 -9.64
C ALA A 81 -7.22 -9.18 -10.49
N ARG A 82 -6.91 -8.44 -11.57
CA ARG A 82 -5.91 -8.82 -12.60
C ARG A 82 -4.52 -9.19 -12.05
N PRO A 83 -3.95 -8.50 -11.05
CA PRO A 83 -2.61 -8.84 -10.59
C PRO A 83 -2.54 -10.12 -9.76
N TYR A 84 -3.68 -10.60 -9.24
CA TYR A 84 -3.74 -11.74 -8.34
C TYR A 84 -4.06 -13.03 -9.11
N GLU A 85 -3.42 -14.14 -8.73
CA GLU A 85 -3.71 -15.45 -9.33
C GLU A 85 -5.13 -15.94 -8.97
N HIS A 86 -5.61 -15.54 -7.79
CA HIS A 86 -6.92 -15.85 -7.26
C HIS A 86 -7.38 -14.74 -6.29
N VAL A 87 -8.67 -14.60 -6.00
CA VAL A 87 -9.22 -13.43 -5.26
C VAL A 87 -9.72 -13.74 -3.85
N GLU A 88 -9.49 -14.95 -3.35
CA GLU A 88 -9.77 -15.37 -1.99
C GLU A 88 -8.86 -14.65 -0.99
N GLY A 89 -9.37 -14.42 0.23
CA GLY A 89 -8.66 -13.67 1.26
C GLY A 89 -8.83 -12.15 1.11
N THR A 90 -7.96 -11.40 1.78
CA THR A 90 -7.95 -9.94 1.72
C THR A 90 -6.94 -9.45 0.69
N LEU A 91 -7.38 -8.62 -0.26
CA LEU A 91 -6.52 -8.02 -1.28
C LEU A 91 -5.99 -6.67 -0.79
N LEU A 92 -4.68 -6.47 -0.89
CA LEU A 92 -4.04 -5.17 -0.62
C LEU A 92 -3.89 -4.39 -1.94
N LEU A 93 -4.80 -3.44 -2.17
CA LEU A 93 -4.77 -2.61 -3.36
C LEU A 93 -3.88 -1.40 -3.08
N LYS A 94 -2.78 -1.27 -3.82
CA LYS A 94 -1.74 -0.24 -3.60
C LYS A 94 -1.75 0.80 -4.71
N SER A 95 -2.03 2.06 -4.41
CA SER A 95 -1.85 3.17 -5.37
C SER A 95 -1.65 4.51 -4.68
N HIS A 96 -0.76 5.33 -5.24
CA HIS A 96 -0.65 6.75 -4.89
C HIS A 96 -1.94 7.51 -5.22
N LEU A 97 -2.54 7.24 -6.38
CA LEU A 97 -3.68 8.00 -6.90
C LEU A 97 -4.99 7.74 -6.14
N PHE A 98 -5.06 6.67 -5.36
CA PHE A 98 -6.21 6.46 -4.46
C PHE A 98 -6.42 7.65 -3.54
N SER A 99 -5.35 8.30 -3.06
CA SER A 99 -5.41 9.49 -2.20
C SER A 99 -6.28 10.64 -2.75
N ARG A 100 -6.41 10.73 -4.07
CA ARG A 100 -7.19 11.76 -4.78
C ARG A 100 -8.65 11.41 -4.96
N HIS A 101 -8.97 10.12 -4.83
CA HIS A 101 -10.26 9.53 -5.15
C HIS A 101 -10.87 8.78 -3.97
N LEU A 102 -10.34 8.96 -2.75
CA LEU A 102 -10.80 8.27 -1.54
C LEU A 102 -12.32 8.37 -1.30
N PRO A 103 -12.98 9.55 -1.43
CA PRO A 103 -14.43 9.62 -1.28
C PRO A 103 -15.20 8.80 -2.33
N ALA A 104 -14.74 8.82 -3.59
CA ALA A 104 -15.36 8.03 -4.66
C ALA A 104 -15.20 6.53 -4.42
N LEU A 105 -14.00 6.10 -4.00
CA LEU A 105 -13.73 4.71 -3.64
C LEU A 105 -14.58 4.25 -2.44
N GLN A 106 -14.76 5.08 -1.41
CA GLN A 106 -15.64 4.77 -0.28
C GLN A 106 -17.10 4.64 -0.72
N ASN A 107 -17.55 5.47 -1.67
CA ASN A 107 -18.90 5.37 -2.22
C ASN A 107 -19.10 4.12 -3.08
N PHE A 108 -18.11 3.75 -3.91
CA PHE A 108 -18.17 2.52 -4.71
C PHE A 108 -18.07 1.26 -3.86
N PHE A 109 -17.26 1.30 -2.80
CA PHE A 109 -16.88 0.16 -1.98
C PHE A 109 -17.08 0.44 -0.48
N PRO A 110 -18.33 0.57 -0.03
CA PRO A 110 -18.63 0.99 1.35
C PRO A 110 -18.20 0.00 2.43
N ALA A 111 -17.90 -1.26 2.08
CA ALA A 111 -17.38 -2.27 3.01
C ALA A 111 -15.86 -2.47 2.93
N ALA A 112 -15.17 -1.72 2.05
CA ALA A 112 -13.72 -1.74 1.99
C ALA A 112 -13.11 -0.96 3.16
N ARG A 113 -11.86 -1.32 3.50
CA ARG A 113 -11.07 -0.63 4.51
C ARG A 113 -10.01 0.22 3.84
N PHE A 114 -9.61 1.32 4.46
CA PHE A 114 -8.61 2.23 3.92
C PHE A 114 -7.45 2.38 4.89
N LEU A 115 -6.23 2.04 4.44
CA LEU A 115 -4.99 2.29 5.18
C LEU A 115 -4.30 3.52 4.58
N LEU A 116 -4.39 4.62 5.32
CA LEU A 116 -3.81 5.90 4.93
C LEU A 116 -2.44 6.06 5.60
N VAL A 117 -1.42 6.35 4.80
CA VAL A 117 -0.04 6.54 5.26
C VAL A 117 0.40 7.97 4.96
N HIS A 118 0.75 8.72 6.00
CA HIS A 118 1.09 10.13 5.87
C HIS A 118 2.46 10.47 6.48
N ARG A 119 3.25 11.24 5.72
CA ARG A 119 4.44 11.99 6.16
C ARG A 119 4.36 13.37 5.53
N SER A 120 4.99 14.38 6.13
CA SER A 120 5.00 15.73 5.54
C SER A 120 5.62 15.74 4.14
N ASP A 121 5.20 16.68 3.30
CA ASP A 121 5.64 16.78 1.90
C ASP A 121 7.17 16.80 1.78
N GLN A 122 7.83 17.58 2.65
CA GLN A 122 9.29 17.66 2.68
C GLN A 122 9.95 16.31 3.02
N GLN A 123 9.39 15.58 3.99
CA GLN A 123 9.88 14.25 4.37
C GLN A 123 9.65 13.21 3.28
N CYS A 124 8.54 13.32 2.56
CA CYS A 124 8.21 12.51 1.40
C CYS A 124 9.22 12.76 0.27
N LEU A 125 9.35 14.01 -0.18
CA LEU A 125 10.23 14.38 -1.29
C LEU A 125 11.69 14.02 -1.01
N SER A 126 12.19 14.35 0.20
CA SER A 126 13.55 14.04 0.59
C SER A 126 13.81 12.52 0.59
N TRP A 127 12.88 11.73 1.13
CA TRP A 127 13.03 10.28 1.13
C TRP A 127 12.90 9.67 -0.27
N TRP A 128 12.01 10.19 -1.12
CA TRP A 128 11.86 9.74 -2.50
C TRP A 128 13.16 9.96 -3.29
N GLN A 129 13.80 11.12 -3.15
CA GLN A 129 15.11 11.39 -3.75
C GLN A 129 16.20 10.45 -3.23
N GLN A 130 16.29 10.26 -1.90
CA GLN A 130 17.25 9.34 -1.27
C GLN A 130 17.05 7.88 -1.70
N SER A 131 15.81 7.51 -2.02
CA SER A 131 15.41 6.18 -2.46
C SER A 131 15.71 5.89 -3.93
N GLY A 132 16.37 6.81 -4.63
CA GLY A 132 16.74 6.69 -6.04
C GLY A 132 15.91 7.57 -6.98
N GLY A 133 14.81 8.16 -6.53
CA GLY A 133 13.93 9.00 -7.35
C GLY A 133 13.50 8.28 -8.64
N PHE A 134 13.67 8.95 -9.78
CA PHE A 134 13.38 8.36 -11.11
C PHE A 134 14.38 7.30 -11.58
N ARG A 135 15.46 7.01 -10.84
CA ARG A 135 16.50 6.04 -11.26
C ARG A 135 16.16 4.61 -10.88
N ILE A 136 15.04 4.40 -10.20
CA ILE A 136 14.58 3.06 -9.82
C ILE A 136 13.85 2.40 -10.99
N SER A 137 13.83 1.08 -11.03
CA SER A 137 13.15 0.32 -12.09
C SER A 137 11.73 -0.11 -11.71
N PHE A 138 11.40 -0.12 -10.42
CA PHE A 138 10.07 -0.50 -9.93
C PHE A 138 9.75 0.11 -8.55
N PRO A 139 8.57 0.72 -8.34
CA PRO A 139 7.51 0.95 -9.32
C PRO A 139 7.86 2.08 -10.31
N ASP A 140 7.12 2.19 -11.41
CA ASP A 140 7.38 3.16 -12.48
C ASP A 140 6.91 4.58 -12.07
N TYR A 141 7.85 5.52 -12.02
CA TYR A 141 7.56 6.92 -11.68
C TYR A 141 7.57 7.85 -12.89
N THR A 142 7.75 7.37 -14.12
CA THR A 142 7.89 8.21 -15.33
C THR A 142 6.69 9.11 -15.60
N TRP A 143 5.47 8.69 -15.20
CA TRP A 143 4.27 9.53 -15.29
C TRP A 143 4.38 10.88 -14.55
N TYR A 144 5.24 10.95 -13.52
CA TYR A 144 5.46 12.18 -12.78
C TYR A 144 6.43 13.15 -13.49
N GLU A 145 7.06 12.72 -14.59
CA GLU A 145 7.91 13.50 -15.50
C GLU A 145 9.20 14.07 -14.87
N ASP A 146 9.06 14.97 -13.89
CA ASP A 146 10.17 15.67 -13.26
C ASP A 146 10.02 15.86 -11.75
N SER A 147 11.07 16.37 -11.10
CA SER A 147 11.11 16.52 -9.64
C SER A 147 10.20 17.65 -9.13
N ALA A 148 9.93 18.67 -9.95
CA ALA A 148 9.05 19.77 -9.57
C ALA A 148 7.59 19.30 -9.56
N ASN A 149 7.18 18.57 -10.61
CA ASN A 149 5.89 17.91 -10.66
C ASN A 149 5.77 16.85 -9.56
N MET A 150 6.79 16.03 -9.30
CA MET A 150 6.78 15.08 -8.17
C MET A 150 6.48 15.78 -6.82
N ALA A 151 7.09 16.92 -6.55
CA ALA A 151 6.80 17.70 -5.33
C ALA A 151 5.33 18.17 -5.27
N LEU A 152 4.78 18.65 -6.40
CA LEU A 152 3.37 19.01 -6.50
C LEU A 152 2.45 17.80 -6.27
N GLN A 153 2.75 16.66 -6.91
CA GLN A 153 1.94 15.44 -6.76
C GLN A 153 1.97 14.92 -5.32
N ILE A 154 3.11 14.98 -4.63
CA ILE A 154 3.23 14.63 -3.20
C ILE A 154 2.29 15.49 -2.35
N ALA A 155 2.28 16.81 -2.58
CA ALA A 155 1.43 17.73 -1.82
C ALA A 155 -0.06 17.45 -2.07
N LEU A 156 -0.45 17.16 -3.32
CA LEU A 156 -1.82 16.77 -3.67
C LEU A 156 -2.24 15.46 -2.97
N ASP A 157 -1.39 14.44 -3.01
CA ASP A 157 -1.67 13.14 -2.41
C ASP A 157 -1.82 13.26 -0.88
N ASN A 158 -0.92 13.99 -0.23
CA ASN A 158 -0.99 14.23 1.21
C ASN A 158 -2.21 15.06 1.61
N ALA A 159 -2.59 16.07 0.82
CA ALA A 159 -3.79 16.86 1.05
C ALA A 159 -5.06 16.00 0.97
N GLY A 160 -5.16 15.12 -0.04
CA GLY A 160 -6.28 14.19 -0.20
C GLY A 160 -6.41 13.22 0.99
N ILE A 161 -5.27 12.66 1.45
CA ILE A 161 -5.23 11.80 2.63
C ILE A 161 -5.70 12.55 3.89
N ALA A 162 -5.18 13.75 4.14
CA ALA A 162 -5.52 14.53 5.31
C ALA A 162 -7.01 14.93 5.31
N ALA A 163 -7.53 15.37 4.17
CA ALA A 163 -8.93 15.72 4.01
C ALA A 163 -9.86 14.52 4.24
N PHE A 164 -9.52 13.35 3.69
CA PHE A 164 -10.34 12.14 3.87
C PHE A 164 -10.33 11.64 5.32
N ALA A 165 -9.16 11.66 5.99
CA ALA A 165 -9.06 11.31 7.39
C ALA A 165 -9.89 12.27 8.28
N GLN A 166 -9.80 13.58 8.00
CA GLN A 166 -10.59 14.60 8.69
C GLN A 166 -12.10 14.42 8.47
N ALA A 167 -12.54 14.18 7.24
CA ALA A 167 -13.96 13.98 6.91
C ALA A 167 -14.57 12.77 7.63
N ASN A 168 -13.76 11.74 7.91
CA ASN A 168 -14.17 10.56 8.66
C ASN A 168 -13.97 10.69 10.18
N GLY A 169 -13.51 11.85 10.68
CA GLY A 169 -13.23 12.06 12.11
C GLY A 169 -12.11 11.17 12.66
N LYS A 170 -11.21 10.69 11.79
CA LYS A 170 -10.11 9.79 12.14
C LYS A 170 -8.78 10.55 12.06
N PRO A 171 -8.07 10.76 13.18
CA PRO A 171 -6.80 11.48 13.12
C PRO A 171 -5.68 10.58 12.56
N LEU A 172 -4.77 11.18 11.78
CA LEU A 172 -3.49 10.56 11.43
C LEU A 172 -2.57 10.54 12.65
N LYS A 173 -2.11 9.36 13.08
CA LYS A 173 -1.36 9.19 14.34
C LYS A 173 -0.10 8.37 14.15
N ARG A 174 0.96 8.71 14.89
CA ARG A 174 2.15 7.84 15.02
C ARG A 174 1.80 6.66 15.92
N HIS A 175 2.16 5.46 15.47
CA HIS A 175 2.01 4.23 16.26
C HIS A 175 3.39 3.66 16.63
N ARG A 176 3.49 3.10 17.85
CA ARG A 176 4.73 2.43 18.30
C ARG A 176 4.86 1.00 17.75
N SER A 177 3.74 0.41 17.36
CA SER A 177 3.57 -0.94 16.85
C SER A 177 2.43 -0.95 15.83
N LEU A 178 2.48 -1.87 14.86
CA LEU A 178 1.41 -2.07 13.87
C LEU A 178 0.19 -2.79 14.44
N ALA A 179 0.29 -3.43 15.62
CA ALA A 179 -0.82 -4.16 16.26
C ALA A 179 -2.16 -3.39 16.30
N PRO A 180 -2.25 -2.12 16.80
CA PRO A 180 -3.50 -1.37 16.81
C PRO A 180 -4.02 -1.04 15.39
N VAL A 181 -3.15 -0.96 14.39
CA VAL A 181 -3.53 -0.70 13.00
C VAL A 181 -4.11 -1.97 12.39
N LEU A 182 -3.46 -3.12 12.61
CA LEU A 182 -3.96 -4.43 12.18
C LEU A 182 -5.33 -4.72 12.81
N ALA A 183 -5.50 -4.47 14.11
CA ALA A 183 -6.78 -4.65 14.78
C ALA A 183 -7.90 -3.82 14.16
N GLN A 184 -7.64 -2.56 13.79
CA GLN A 184 -8.61 -1.71 13.08
C GLN A 184 -8.92 -2.22 11.67
N LEU A 185 -7.94 -2.84 11.01
CA LEU A 185 -8.15 -3.53 9.73
C LEU A 185 -8.84 -4.90 9.90
N GLY A 186 -9.09 -5.38 11.12
CA GLY A 186 -9.61 -6.73 11.36
C GLY A 186 -8.59 -7.83 11.03
N LEU A 187 -7.30 -7.54 11.23
CA LEU A 187 -6.16 -8.41 10.94
C LEU A 187 -5.34 -8.69 12.21
N SER A 188 -4.59 -9.78 12.18
CA SER A 188 -3.56 -10.10 13.18
C SER A 188 -2.44 -10.92 12.53
N TYR A 189 -1.26 -10.89 13.14
CA TYR A 189 -0.23 -11.86 12.80
C TYR A 189 -0.58 -13.23 13.38
N ALA A 190 -0.11 -14.27 12.69
CA ALA A 190 -0.18 -15.63 13.16
C ALA A 190 1.16 -16.30 12.81
N THR A 191 1.80 -16.91 13.79
CA THR A 191 3.15 -17.50 13.64
C THR A 191 3.26 -18.44 12.43
N ALA A 192 2.22 -19.24 12.18
CA ALA A 192 2.17 -20.13 11.02
C ALA A 192 2.24 -19.36 9.69
N ARG A 193 1.46 -18.28 9.55
CA ARG A 193 1.48 -17.42 8.37
C ARG A 193 2.81 -16.69 8.24
N THR A 194 3.34 -16.16 9.34
CA THR A 194 4.62 -15.45 9.34
C THR A 194 5.76 -16.36 8.87
N ASN A 195 5.79 -17.61 9.35
CA ASN A 195 6.77 -18.61 8.93
C ASN A 195 6.59 -18.97 7.45
N GLU A 196 5.36 -19.18 6.98
CA GLU A 196 5.07 -19.51 5.59
C GLU A 196 5.59 -18.42 4.64
N LEU A 197 5.20 -17.16 4.86
CA LEU A 197 5.63 -16.04 4.02
C LEU A 197 7.13 -15.79 4.15
N GLY A 198 7.66 -15.82 5.38
CA GLY A 198 9.07 -15.61 5.68
C GLY A 198 10.01 -16.71 5.15
N ALA A 199 9.48 -17.90 4.82
CA ALA A 199 10.24 -18.97 4.19
C ALA A 199 10.28 -18.86 2.65
N THR A 200 9.50 -17.97 2.05
CA THR A 200 9.55 -17.79 0.59
C THR A 200 10.95 -17.34 0.17
N PRO A 201 11.49 -17.83 -0.96
CA PRO A 201 12.81 -17.40 -1.45
C PRO A 201 12.92 -15.88 -1.58
N PHE A 202 11.77 -15.26 -1.85
CA PHE A 202 11.62 -13.83 -1.94
C PHE A 202 11.89 -13.09 -0.64
N GLU A 203 11.16 -13.44 0.42
CA GLU A 203 11.33 -12.81 1.73
C GLU A 203 12.69 -13.12 2.33
N VAL A 204 13.23 -14.32 2.10
CA VAL A 204 14.59 -14.69 2.52
C VAL A 204 15.64 -13.81 1.86
N LYS A 205 15.46 -13.45 0.58
CA LYS A 205 16.46 -12.71 -0.19
C LYS A 205 16.36 -11.20 0.00
N TYR A 206 15.15 -10.67 0.07
CA TYR A 206 14.94 -9.21 -0.01
C TYR A 206 14.15 -8.65 1.17
N GLY A 207 13.33 -9.44 1.84
CA GLY A 207 12.39 -8.95 2.85
C GLY A 207 12.81 -9.28 4.27
N PHE A 208 11.85 -9.70 5.09
CA PHE A 208 12.11 -10.01 6.51
C PHE A 208 12.44 -11.48 6.77
N GLY A 209 12.39 -12.33 5.74
CA GLY A 209 12.44 -13.78 5.82
C GLY A 209 13.76 -14.38 6.29
N GLY A 210 13.80 -15.71 6.38
CA GLY A 210 14.98 -16.46 6.85
C GLY A 210 15.28 -16.33 8.34
N ARG A 211 14.32 -15.80 9.12
CA ARG A 211 14.44 -15.53 10.56
C ARG A 211 13.25 -16.11 11.33
N PRO A 212 13.35 -16.31 12.65
CA PRO A 212 12.20 -16.73 13.46
C PRO A 212 11.01 -15.78 13.33
N ALA A 213 9.78 -16.31 13.27
CA ALA A 213 8.57 -15.51 13.14
C ALA A 213 8.45 -14.36 14.17
N ALA A 214 8.88 -14.59 15.41
CA ALA A 214 8.84 -13.56 16.45
C ALA A 214 9.71 -12.33 16.11
N GLU A 215 10.86 -12.53 15.46
CA GLU A 215 11.72 -11.42 15.01
C GLU A 215 11.10 -10.69 13.82
N ILE A 216 10.53 -11.45 12.87
CA ILE A 216 9.81 -10.89 11.72
C ILE A 216 8.64 -10.03 12.18
N GLU A 217 7.82 -10.54 13.09
CA GLU A 217 6.67 -9.82 13.65
C GLU A 217 7.10 -8.57 14.43
N ALA A 218 8.23 -8.63 15.16
CA ALA A 218 8.78 -7.47 15.85
C ALA A 218 9.20 -6.36 14.88
N ASP A 219 9.86 -6.71 13.77
CA ASP A 219 10.23 -5.75 12.71
C ASP A 219 9.00 -5.19 12.01
N CYS A 220 8.04 -6.05 11.67
CA CYS A 220 6.78 -5.63 11.10
C CYS A 220 6.05 -4.63 12.00
N HIS A 221 6.01 -4.88 13.32
CA HIS A 221 5.47 -3.92 14.28
C HIS A 221 6.26 -2.61 14.31
N ALA A 222 7.59 -2.64 14.23
CA ALA A 222 8.42 -1.45 14.25
C ALA A 222 8.19 -0.53 13.04
N THR A 223 7.76 -1.07 11.89
CA THR A 223 7.47 -0.27 10.68
C THR A 223 6.40 0.81 10.90
N ALA A 224 5.49 0.62 11.87
CA ALA A 224 4.46 1.60 12.22
C ALA A 224 5.02 2.95 12.67
N ARG A 225 6.30 2.99 13.09
CA ARG A 225 6.99 4.22 13.52
C ARG A 225 7.40 5.10 12.33
N LEU A 226 7.39 4.58 11.11
CA LEU A 226 7.90 5.27 9.92
C LEU A 226 7.01 6.42 9.45
N ALA A 227 5.69 6.33 9.68
CA ALA A 227 4.71 7.33 9.24
C ALA A 227 3.58 7.52 10.28
N SER A 228 2.78 8.57 10.09
CA SER A 228 1.48 8.66 10.74
C SER A 228 0.47 7.83 9.94
N LEU A 229 -0.35 7.06 10.63
CA LEU A 229 -1.29 6.10 10.05
C LEU A 229 -2.72 6.46 10.44
N CYS A 230 -3.66 6.11 9.56
CA CYS A 230 -5.10 6.17 9.83
C CYS A 230 -5.77 4.98 9.13
N VAL A 231 -6.72 4.35 9.83
CA VAL A 231 -7.62 3.35 9.26
C VAL A 231 -9.02 3.93 9.23
N VAL A 232 -9.64 3.90 8.06
CA VAL A 232 -11.06 4.25 7.83
C VAL A 232 -11.82 2.99 7.46
#